data_AF-A0A6A6BWE9-F1
#
_entry.id   AF-A0A6A6BWE9-F1
#
_cell.length_a   1.000
_cell.length_b   1.000
_cell.length_c   1.000
_cell.angle_alpha   90.00
_cell.angle_beta   90.00
_cell.angle_gamma   90.00
#
_symmetry.space_group_name_H-M   'P 1'
#
loop_
_entity.id
_entity.type
_entity.pdbx_description
1 polymer ?
#
loop_
_entity_poly.entity_id
_entity_poly.type
_entity_poly.pdbx_seq_one_letter_code
_entity_poly.pdbx_strand_id
1 'polypeptide(L)'
;MPNAPAGADATPSRSVPPPTQQKRPAMEPNVLNVVLGDLLVKPWYPSFYPEELVGRKIERLYVCQWCFKYSKEIIPFLGHTKVCPLKEAAPPGTRIYAKDSYSIHEVDGEAHKLYSQNLSLFAKLFLDTKSVFYDVTTFLYYLLVSTHPETGARQVIGFFSKEKMSWDNNNLACILVFPPWQRQGLGQMLMGVSYELSRKEDRIGGPEKPLSELGRRGYVAYWSATIARHILGCPAKKTLTLRDISDATYIMLEDIVATLKEMHVLEHRKKGTADAVVNKAQVRRWVLENNVSMAPPVERRAFQVDMEPKRDRADD
;
A
#
# COMPACT_ATOMS: atom_id res chain seq x y z
N MET A 1 16.75 12.42 77.07
CA MET A 1 15.92 11.25 77.46
C MET A 1 14.51 11.74 77.65
N PRO A 2 13.50 11.20 76.94
CA PRO A 2 13.59 10.53 75.64
C PRO A 2 13.92 11.62 74.56
N ASN A 3 13.44 11.70 73.31
CA ASN A 3 12.85 10.73 72.37
C ASN A 3 13.31 11.06 70.93
N ALA A 4 12.93 10.25 69.94
CA ALA A 4 13.03 10.57 68.50
C ALA A 4 11.70 10.30 67.77
N PRO A 5 11.33 11.06 66.71
CA PRO A 5 10.19 10.71 65.86
C PRO A 5 10.55 9.58 64.88
N ALA A 6 9.57 8.74 64.57
CA ALA A 6 9.74 7.52 63.80
C ALA A 6 10.08 7.75 62.32
N GLY A 7 10.72 6.75 61.71
CA GLY A 7 11.02 6.73 60.28
C GLY A 7 9.74 6.68 59.43
N ALA A 8 9.75 7.40 58.30
CA ALA A 8 8.70 7.31 57.30
C ALA A 8 8.86 6.02 56.49
N ASP A 9 7.86 5.16 56.55
CA ASP A 9 7.83 3.87 55.85
C ASP A 9 7.57 4.10 54.35
N ALA A 10 8.58 3.87 53.51
CA ALA A 10 8.52 4.14 52.09
C ALA A 10 7.78 3.00 51.37
N THR A 11 6.47 3.19 51.17
CA THR A 11 5.65 2.24 50.41
C THR A 11 6.16 2.11 48.97
N PRO A 12 6.48 0.89 48.49
CA PRO A 12 6.96 0.70 47.13
C PRO A 12 5.80 0.95 46.15
N SER A 13 5.97 1.93 45.26
CA SER A 13 5.00 2.20 44.20
C SER A 13 4.92 0.98 43.27
N ARG A 14 3.77 0.29 43.28
CA ARG A 14 3.48 -0.78 42.31
C ARG A 14 3.49 -0.15 40.92
N SER A 15 4.54 -0.43 40.15
CA SER A 15 4.59 -0.11 38.73
C SER A 15 3.43 -0.84 38.04
N VAL A 16 2.51 -0.05 37.47
CA VAL A 16 1.44 -0.59 36.63
C VAL A 16 2.11 -1.20 35.39
N PRO A 17 1.97 -2.51 35.12
CA PRO A 17 2.52 -3.08 33.91
C PRO A 17 1.87 -2.42 32.69
N PRO A 18 2.63 -2.15 31.61
CA PRO A 18 2.06 -1.53 30.42
C PRO A 18 0.91 -2.39 29.88
N PRO A 19 -0.16 -1.77 29.35
CA PRO A 19 -1.32 -2.50 28.88
C PRO A 19 -0.90 -3.52 27.82
N THR A 20 -1.07 -4.80 28.15
CA THR A 20 -0.86 -5.89 27.22
C THR A 20 -1.79 -5.67 26.03
N GLN A 21 -1.21 -5.42 24.85
CA GLN A 21 -1.96 -5.37 23.61
C GLN A 21 -2.65 -6.71 23.42
N GLN A 22 -3.95 -6.76 23.70
CA GLN A 22 -4.77 -7.93 23.45
C GLN A 22 -4.75 -8.16 21.94
N LYS A 23 -3.98 -9.17 21.50
CA LYS A 23 -4.05 -9.66 20.13
C LYS A 23 -5.51 -10.03 19.88
N ARG A 24 -6.18 -9.32 18.96
CA ARG A 24 -7.52 -9.72 18.50
C ARG A 24 -7.45 -11.20 18.10
N PRO A 25 -8.39 -12.05 18.54
CA PRO A 25 -8.43 -13.43 18.09
C PRO A 25 -8.52 -13.42 16.55
N ALA A 26 -7.64 -14.15 15.89
CA ALA A 26 -7.61 -14.22 14.44
C ALA A 26 -8.94 -14.82 13.96
N MET A 27 -9.76 -14.03 13.27
CA MET A 27 -11.03 -14.50 12.75
C MET A 27 -10.78 -15.54 11.66
N GLU A 28 -11.42 -16.71 11.76
CA GLU A 28 -11.28 -17.74 10.74
C GLU A 28 -11.77 -17.25 9.36
N PRO A 29 -11.09 -17.63 8.26
CA PRO A 29 -11.62 -17.40 6.92
C PRO A 29 -12.97 -18.11 6.71
N ASN A 30 -13.96 -17.36 6.25
CA ASN A 30 -15.26 -17.89 5.86
C ASN A 30 -15.25 -18.50 4.43
N VAL A 31 -14.33 -18.05 3.58
CA VAL A 31 -14.02 -18.70 2.29
C VAL A 31 -12.76 -19.53 2.50
N LEU A 32 -12.84 -20.86 2.36
CA LEU A 32 -11.68 -21.74 2.58
C LEU A 32 -10.70 -21.75 1.40
N ASN A 33 -11.21 -21.62 0.18
CA ASN A 33 -10.44 -21.52 -1.05
C ASN A 33 -11.09 -20.52 -2.01
N VAL A 34 -10.29 -19.76 -2.74
CA VAL A 34 -10.75 -18.91 -3.84
C VAL A 34 -10.06 -19.30 -5.14
N VAL A 35 -10.83 -19.43 -6.22
CA VAL A 35 -10.35 -19.69 -7.58
C VAL A 35 -10.43 -18.38 -8.36
N LEU A 36 -9.28 -17.78 -8.69
CA LEU A 36 -9.18 -16.60 -9.55
C LEU A 36 -8.75 -17.07 -10.94
N GLY A 37 -9.71 -17.18 -11.88
CA GLY A 37 -9.44 -17.78 -13.19
C GLY A 37 -9.15 -19.27 -13.06
N ASP A 38 -7.90 -19.66 -13.31
CA ASP A 38 -7.33 -21.00 -13.13
C ASP A 38 -6.53 -21.16 -11.81
N LEU A 39 -6.28 -20.06 -11.09
CA LEU A 39 -5.43 -20.04 -9.89
C LEU A 39 -6.22 -20.35 -8.61
N LEU A 40 -5.88 -21.46 -7.95
CA LEU A 40 -6.38 -21.80 -6.61
C LEU A 40 -5.52 -21.11 -5.54
N VAL A 41 -6.14 -20.24 -4.74
CA VAL A 41 -5.48 -19.47 -3.67
C VAL A 41 -6.22 -19.69 -2.34
N LYS A 42 -5.47 -19.80 -1.25
CA LYS A 42 -6.03 -19.92 0.10
C LYS A 42 -6.19 -18.52 0.75
N PRO A 43 -7.42 -18.08 1.10
CA PRO A 43 -7.64 -16.84 1.85
C PRO A 43 -6.94 -16.82 3.21
N TRP A 44 -6.64 -15.61 3.68
CA TRP A 44 -5.97 -15.35 4.95
C TRP A 44 -6.93 -14.84 6.02
N TYR A 45 -7.98 -14.12 5.59
CA TYR A 45 -8.95 -13.44 6.45
C TYR A 45 -10.38 -13.67 5.93
N PRO A 46 -11.42 -13.52 6.78
CA PRO A 46 -12.79 -13.50 6.30
C PRO A 46 -13.07 -12.29 5.41
N SER A 47 -14.01 -12.47 4.47
CA SER A 47 -14.56 -11.42 3.61
C SER A 47 -16.08 -11.47 3.56
N PHE A 48 -16.72 -10.30 3.57
CA PHE A 48 -18.14 -10.13 3.81
C PHE A 48 -18.97 -10.18 2.53
N TYR A 49 -18.80 -11.23 1.73
CA TYR A 49 -19.68 -11.53 0.60
C TYR A 49 -21.13 -11.71 1.10
N PRO A 50 -22.16 -11.35 0.30
CA PRO A 50 -23.56 -11.46 0.74
C PRO A 50 -23.93 -12.91 1.09
N GLU A 51 -24.49 -13.13 2.29
CA GLU A 51 -24.80 -14.47 2.82
C GLU A 51 -25.85 -15.19 1.97
N GLU A 52 -26.78 -14.45 1.38
CA GLU A 52 -27.81 -14.97 0.47
C GLU A 52 -27.23 -15.52 -0.84
N LEU A 53 -26.08 -14.99 -1.28
CA LEU A 53 -25.39 -15.45 -2.49
C LEU A 53 -24.42 -16.59 -2.19
N VAL A 54 -23.52 -16.40 -1.21
CA VAL A 54 -22.35 -17.26 -0.98
C VAL A 54 -22.54 -18.21 0.22
N GLY A 55 -23.42 -17.88 1.16
CA GLY A 55 -23.54 -18.55 2.46
C GLY A 55 -22.50 -18.06 3.48
N ARG A 56 -22.73 -18.40 4.75
CA ARG A 56 -21.88 -17.98 5.89
C ARG A 56 -20.45 -18.51 5.84
N LYS A 57 -20.27 -19.73 5.33
CA LYS A 57 -18.96 -20.40 5.16
C LYS A 57 -19.03 -21.26 3.91
N ILE A 58 -17.98 -21.22 3.09
CA ILE A 58 -17.93 -21.91 1.80
C ILE A 58 -16.55 -22.55 1.57
N GLU A 59 -16.54 -23.76 1.01
CA GLU A 59 -15.30 -24.47 0.70
C GLU A 59 -14.52 -23.81 -0.45
N ARG A 60 -15.23 -23.36 -1.50
CA ARG A 60 -14.64 -22.80 -2.71
C ARG A 60 -15.49 -21.69 -3.32
N LEU A 61 -14.90 -20.51 -3.50
CA LEU A 61 -15.50 -19.39 -4.23
C LEU A 61 -14.80 -19.24 -5.58
N TYR A 62 -15.57 -19.16 -6.67
CA TYR A 62 -15.04 -18.90 -8.01
C TYR A 62 -15.13 -17.40 -8.31
N VAL A 63 -14.06 -16.79 -8.81
CA VAL A 63 -13.94 -15.34 -9.06
C VAL A 63 -13.41 -15.11 -10.47
N CYS A 64 -14.13 -14.30 -11.24
CA CYS A 64 -13.75 -13.96 -12.61
C CYS A 64 -12.50 -13.08 -12.64
N GLN A 65 -11.45 -13.54 -13.30
CA GLN A 65 -10.14 -12.88 -13.32
C GLN A 65 -10.15 -11.48 -13.98
N TRP A 66 -11.17 -11.16 -14.78
CA TRP A 66 -11.31 -9.89 -15.50
C TRP A 66 -12.25 -8.88 -14.83
N CYS A 67 -13.33 -9.33 -14.19
CA CYS A 67 -14.36 -8.44 -13.63
C CYS A 67 -14.66 -8.65 -12.14
N PHE A 68 -13.95 -9.58 -11.49
CA PHE A 68 -14.12 -9.99 -10.09
C PHE A 68 -15.53 -10.49 -9.71
N LYS A 69 -16.47 -10.64 -10.67
CA LYS A 69 -17.76 -11.30 -10.43
C LYS A 69 -17.52 -12.70 -9.88
N TYR A 70 -18.21 -13.01 -8.78
CA TYR A 70 -18.03 -14.24 -8.03
C TYR A 70 -19.24 -15.18 -8.13
N SER A 71 -19.02 -16.45 -7.82
CA SER A 71 -20.04 -17.50 -7.74
C SER A 71 -19.60 -18.59 -6.77
N LYS A 72 -20.56 -19.15 -6.01
CA LYS A 72 -20.37 -20.40 -5.24
C LYS A 72 -20.40 -21.65 -6.12
N GLU A 73 -21.05 -21.58 -7.28
CA GLU A 73 -21.26 -22.71 -8.19
C GLU A 73 -20.41 -22.58 -9.45
N ILE A 74 -19.86 -23.72 -9.89
CA ILE A 74 -18.96 -23.79 -11.04
C ILE A 74 -19.68 -23.60 -12.39
N ILE A 75 -20.91 -24.09 -12.54
CA ILE A 75 -21.64 -24.02 -13.83
C ILE A 75 -22.00 -22.56 -14.20
N PRO A 76 -22.58 -21.73 -13.31
CA PRO A 76 -22.79 -20.30 -13.58
C PRO A 76 -21.49 -19.54 -13.82
N PHE A 77 -20.39 -19.91 -13.14
CA PHE A 77 -19.08 -19.32 -13.35
C PHE A 77 -18.52 -19.61 -14.75
N LEU A 78 -18.54 -20.88 -15.19
CA LEU A 78 -18.12 -21.29 -16.53
C LEU A 78 -19.02 -20.74 -17.65
N GLY A 79 -20.31 -20.50 -17.35
CA GLY A 79 -21.18 -19.74 -18.24
C GLY A 79 -20.70 -18.29 -18.38
N HIS A 80 -20.43 -17.62 -17.26
CA HIS A 80 -19.97 -16.23 -17.24
C HIS A 80 -18.60 -16.02 -17.92
N THR A 81 -17.61 -16.89 -17.71
CA THR A 81 -16.26 -16.69 -18.30
C THR A 81 -16.26 -16.72 -19.83
N LYS A 82 -17.23 -17.39 -20.46
CA LYS A 82 -17.41 -17.40 -21.92
C LYS A 82 -17.93 -16.07 -22.48
N VAL A 83 -18.71 -15.32 -21.69
CA VAL A 83 -19.42 -14.10 -22.11
C VAL A 83 -19.04 -12.87 -21.29
N CYS A 84 -17.92 -12.91 -20.57
CA CYS A 84 -17.48 -11.81 -19.73
C CYS A 84 -17.07 -10.61 -20.60
N PRO A 85 -17.70 -9.43 -20.44
CA PRO A 85 -17.42 -8.28 -21.31
C PRO A 85 -15.99 -7.74 -21.15
N LEU A 86 -15.33 -8.02 -20.03
CA LEU A 86 -13.94 -7.62 -19.77
C LEU A 86 -12.89 -8.67 -20.20
N LYS A 87 -13.30 -9.77 -20.87
CA LYS A 87 -12.37 -10.81 -21.32
C LYS A 87 -11.42 -10.33 -22.42
N GLU A 88 -11.98 -9.70 -23.46
CA GLU A 88 -11.23 -9.18 -24.62
C GLU A 88 -10.97 -7.67 -24.51
N ALA A 89 -11.65 -6.98 -23.59
CA ALA A 89 -11.50 -5.55 -23.38
C ALA A 89 -10.23 -5.20 -22.57
N ALA A 90 -9.94 -3.90 -22.45
CA ALA A 90 -9.02 -3.43 -21.42
C ALA A 90 -9.68 -3.54 -20.02
N PRO A 91 -8.90 -3.69 -18.94
CA PRO A 91 -9.38 -3.42 -17.59
C PRO A 91 -10.00 -2.03 -17.51
N PRO A 92 -11.03 -1.83 -16.66
CA PRO A 92 -11.80 -0.58 -16.62
C PRO A 92 -10.93 0.63 -16.28
N GLY A 93 -11.51 1.82 -16.47
CA GLY A 93 -10.84 3.09 -16.17
C GLY A 93 -9.74 3.48 -17.16
N THR A 94 -8.99 4.52 -16.79
CA THR A 94 -7.97 5.16 -17.63
C THR A 94 -6.61 4.54 -17.36
N ARG A 95 -5.91 4.08 -18.40
CA ARG A 95 -4.50 3.64 -18.24
C ARG A 95 -3.63 4.88 -17.98
N ILE A 96 -3.01 4.98 -16.81
CA ILE A 96 -2.20 6.16 -16.41
C ILE A 96 -0.70 5.96 -16.56
N TYR A 97 -0.25 4.69 -16.56
CA TYR A 97 1.15 4.29 -16.64
C TYR A 97 1.28 3.02 -17.48
N ALA A 98 2.32 2.91 -18.30
CA ALA A 98 2.65 1.69 -19.03
C ALA A 98 4.17 1.57 -19.24
N LYS A 99 4.77 0.46 -18.77
CA LYS A 99 6.17 0.14 -19.00
C LYS A 99 6.35 -1.38 -19.07
N ASP A 100 7.11 -1.84 -20.06
CA ASP A 100 7.39 -3.26 -20.29
C ASP A 100 6.05 -4.05 -20.36
N SER A 101 5.94 -5.18 -19.66
CA SER A 101 4.71 -5.97 -19.54
C SER A 101 3.68 -5.43 -18.53
N TYR A 102 3.89 -4.25 -17.92
CA TYR A 102 3.06 -3.75 -16.82
C TYR A 102 2.37 -2.42 -17.14
N SER A 103 1.09 -2.29 -16.75
CA SER A 103 0.37 -1.02 -16.77
C SER A 103 -0.39 -0.76 -15.47
N ILE A 104 -0.67 0.52 -15.21
CA ILE A 104 -1.57 0.96 -14.14
C ILE A 104 -2.82 1.57 -14.76
N HIS A 105 -3.99 1.14 -14.29
CA HIS A 105 -5.28 1.71 -14.66
C HIS A 105 -5.93 2.38 -13.45
N GLU A 106 -6.28 3.65 -13.57
CA GLU A 106 -7.07 4.41 -12.58
C GLU A 106 -8.55 4.19 -12.84
N VAL A 107 -9.24 3.66 -11.84
CA VAL A 107 -10.67 3.30 -11.85
C VAL A 107 -11.38 4.11 -10.79
N ASP A 108 -12.32 4.95 -11.20
CA ASP A 108 -13.23 5.61 -10.27
C ASP A 108 -14.25 4.60 -9.73
N GLY A 109 -14.29 4.42 -8.40
CA GLY A 109 -15.22 3.51 -7.74
C GLY A 109 -16.68 3.95 -7.81
N GLU A 110 -16.97 5.21 -8.13
CA GLU A 110 -18.32 5.68 -8.44
C GLU A 110 -18.75 5.23 -9.84
N ALA A 111 -17.93 5.51 -10.86
CA ALA A 111 -18.20 5.13 -12.26
C ALA A 111 -18.22 3.60 -12.46
N HIS A 112 -17.45 2.84 -11.69
CA HIS A 112 -17.31 1.39 -11.81
C HIS A 112 -17.72 0.63 -10.53
N LYS A 113 -18.76 1.12 -9.83
CA LYS A 113 -19.22 0.62 -8.51
C LYS A 113 -19.19 -0.89 -8.32
N LEU A 114 -19.87 -1.67 -9.17
CA LEU A 114 -19.93 -3.14 -9.04
C LEU A 114 -18.54 -3.79 -9.15
N TYR A 115 -17.68 -3.30 -10.05
CA TYR A 115 -16.32 -3.82 -10.21
C TYR A 115 -15.47 -3.53 -8.96
N SER A 116 -15.52 -2.29 -8.45
CA SER A 116 -14.75 -1.87 -7.28
C SER A 116 -15.23 -2.51 -5.97
N GLN A 117 -16.53 -2.80 -5.85
CA GLN A 117 -17.09 -3.62 -4.78
C GLN A 117 -16.58 -5.07 -4.84
N ASN A 118 -16.68 -5.72 -6.01
CA ASN A 118 -16.18 -7.08 -6.23
C ASN A 118 -14.68 -7.21 -5.94
N LEU A 119 -13.87 -6.26 -6.45
CA LEU A 119 -12.43 -6.19 -6.17
C LEU A 119 -12.16 -5.96 -4.68
N SER A 120 -12.96 -5.14 -3.99
CA SER A 120 -12.80 -4.91 -2.56
C SER A 120 -13.13 -6.14 -1.71
N LEU A 121 -14.19 -6.88 -2.06
CA LEU A 121 -14.54 -8.16 -1.43
C LEU A 121 -13.47 -9.22 -1.69
N PHE A 122 -12.90 -9.27 -2.90
CA PHE A 122 -11.76 -10.14 -3.21
C PHE A 122 -10.52 -9.76 -2.39
N ALA A 123 -10.18 -8.47 -2.34
CA ALA A 123 -9.03 -7.97 -1.59
C ALA A 123 -9.13 -8.25 -0.08
N LYS A 124 -10.34 -8.17 0.50
CA LYS A 124 -10.59 -8.44 1.92
C LYS A 124 -10.23 -9.87 2.35
N LEU A 125 -10.20 -10.84 1.43
CA LEU A 125 -9.69 -12.19 1.68
C LEU A 125 -8.20 -12.23 2.08
N PHE A 126 -7.45 -11.18 1.73
CA PHE A 126 -5.99 -11.06 1.93
C PHE A 126 -5.58 -9.80 2.71
N LEU A 127 -6.55 -8.98 3.13
CA LEU A 127 -6.36 -7.77 3.94
C LEU A 127 -7.19 -7.86 5.21
N ASP A 128 -6.52 -7.87 6.37
CA ASP A 128 -7.17 -7.92 7.68
C ASP A 128 -7.99 -6.65 7.95
N THR A 129 -7.32 -5.50 7.85
CA THR A 129 -7.79 -4.18 8.29
C THR A 129 -8.67 -3.44 7.28
N LYS A 130 -8.93 -3.98 6.09
CA LYS A 130 -9.79 -3.33 5.09
C LYS A 130 -11.24 -3.27 5.60
N SER A 131 -11.68 -2.08 5.98
CA SER A 131 -13.02 -1.80 6.54
C SER A 131 -14.07 -1.50 5.46
N VAL A 132 -13.67 -0.81 4.38
CA VAL A 132 -14.58 -0.37 3.32
C VAL A 132 -14.55 -1.34 2.14
N PHE A 133 -15.71 -1.89 1.77
CA PHE A 133 -15.86 -2.78 0.61
C PHE A 133 -17.18 -2.62 -0.17
N TYR A 134 -18.22 -2.01 0.42
CA TYR A 134 -19.46 -1.67 -0.27
C TYR A 134 -19.56 -0.19 -0.69
N ASP A 135 -19.12 0.73 0.16
CA ASP A 135 -19.14 2.16 -0.13
C ASP A 135 -17.86 2.60 -0.85
N VAL A 136 -17.83 2.39 -2.17
CA VAL A 136 -16.63 2.55 -2.99
C VAL A 136 -16.59 3.87 -3.78
N THR A 137 -17.62 4.70 -3.69
CA THR A 137 -17.80 5.92 -4.52
C THR A 137 -16.77 7.00 -4.20
N THR A 138 -16.32 7.07 -2.95
CA THR A 138 -15.30 8.00 -2.46
C THR A 138 -13.86 7.56 -2.76
N PHE A 139 -13.65 6.45 -3.47
CA PHE A 139 -12.33 5.85 -3.72
C PHE A 139 -11.97 5.77 -5.20
N LEU A 140 -10.72 6.10 -5.50
CA LEU A 140 -10.01 5.73 -6.72
C LEU A 140 -9.27 4.40 -6.50
N TYR A 141 -9.20 3.57 -7.53
CA TYR A 141 -8.52 2.27 -7.53
C TYR A 141 -7.47 2.24 -8.65
N TYR A 142 -6.23 1.98 -8.29
CA TYR A 142 -5.08 1.93 -9.20
C TYR A 142 -4.68 0.47 -9.42
N LEU A 143 -5.23 -0.12 -10.48
CA LEU A 143 -5.06 -1.53 -10.83
C LEU A 143 -3.67 -1.76 -11.44
N LEU A 144 -2.90 -2.70 -10.90
CA LEU A 144 -1.71 -3.24 -11.54
C LEU A 144 -2.11 -4.38 -12.49
N VAL A 145 -1.81 -4.18 -13.76
CA VAL A 145 -2.13 -5.11 -14.85
C VAL A 145 -0.83 -5.65 -15.43
N SER A 146 -0.72 -6.98 -15.52
CA SER A 146 0.28 -7.64 -16.35
C SER A 146 -0.31 -7.96 -17.72
N THR A 147 0.48 -7.76 -18.77
CA THR A 147 0.18 -8.12 -20.16
C THR A 147 1.20 -9.14 -20.62
N HIS A 148 0.73 -10.34 -20.98
CA HIS A 148 1.59 -11.39 -21.52
C HIS A 148 2.21 -10.92 -22.85
N PRO A 149 3.54 -10.98 -23.03
CA PRO A 149 4.20 -10.37 -24.18
C PRO A 149 3.81 -11.00 -25.52
N GLU A 150 3.61 -12.32 -25.57
CA GLU A 150 3.30 -13.04 -26.81
C GLU A 150 1.80 -13.02 -27.16
N THR A 151 0.92 -13.35 -26.22
CA THR A 151 -0.53 -13.49 -26.45
C THR A 151 -1.31 -12.18 -26.27
N GLY A 152 -0.69 -11.14 -25.70
CA GLY A 152 -1.38 -9.90 -25.33
C GLY A 152 -2.39 -10.04 -24.19
N ALA A 153 -2.52 -11.22 -23.58
CA ALA A 153 -3.49 -11.50 -22.53
C ALA A 153 -3.24 -10.64 -21.28
N ARG A 154 -4.29 -9.99 -20.76
CA ARG A 154 -4.20 -9.05 -19.64
C ARG A 154 -4.76 -9.66 -18.37
N GLN A 155 -4.05 -9.47 -17.26
CA GLN A 155 -4.49 -9.90 -15.93
C GLN A 155 -4.27 -8.80 -14.90
N VAL A 156 -5.29 -8.49 -14.10
CA VAL A 156 -5.14 -7.68 -12.89
C VAL A 156 -4.47 -8.56 -11.83
N ILE A 157 -3.31 -8.12 -11.33
CA ILE A 157 -2.46 -8.89 -10.40
C ILE A 157 -2.24 -8.18 -9.06
N GLY A 158 -2.80 -6.99 -8.91
CA GLY A 158 -2.79 -6.21 -7.68
C GLY A 158 -3.45 -4.86 -7.88
N PHE A 159 -3.53 -4.08 -6.81
CA PHE A 159 -3.99 -2.70 -6.85
C PHE A 159 -3.56 -1.95 -5.58
N PHE A 160 -3.73 -0.63 -5.60
CA PHE A 160 -4.02 0.11 -4.37
C PHE A 160 -5.29 0.96 -4.52
N SER A 161 -5.94 1.31 -3.42
CA SER A 161 -7.01 2.29 -3.39
C SER A 161 -6.55 3.58 -2.71
N LYS A 162 -7.19 4.70 -3.05
CA LYS A 162 -6.94 6.03 -2.50
C LYS A 162 -8.28 6.76 -2.36
N GLU A 163 -8.48 7.47 -1.26
CA GLU A 163 -9.66 8.34 -1.10
C GLU A 163 -9.56 9.53 -2.08
N LYS A 164 -10.68 9.89 -2.74
CA LYS A 164 -10.77 11.09 -3.57
C LYS A 164 -10.43 12.35 -2.75
N MET A 165 -10.91 12.41 -1.51
CA MET A 165 -10.62 13.45 -0.52
C MET A 165 -10.18 12.80 0.79
N SER A 166 -8.88 12.86 1.11
CA SER A 166 -8.34 12.34 2.38
C SER A 166 -7.87 13.47 3.28
N TRP A 167 -8.47 13.56 4.48
CA TRP A 167 -8.19 14.60 5.47
C TRP A 167 -6.80 14.47 6.11
N ASP A 168 -6.35 13.23 6.37
CA ASP A 168 -5.05 12.92 6.98
C ASP A 168 -3.88 12.94 5.96
N ASN A 169 -4.12 13.45 4.75
CA ASN A 169 -3.19 13.41 3.62
C ASN A 169 -2.70 12.01 3.22
N ASN A 170 -3.51 10.96 3.44
CA ASN A 170 -3.19 9.63 2.94
C ASN A 170 -3.13 9.66 1.40
N ASN A 171 -2.05 9.13 0.83
CA ASN A 171 -1.90 8.93 -0.61
C ASN A 171 -2.24 7.50 -1.06
N LEU A 172 -2.49 6.61 -0.09
CA LEU A 172 -2.82 5.21 -0.28
C LEU A 172 -3.60 4.70 0.94
N ALA A 173 -4.76 4.09 0.71
CA ALA A 173 -5.62 3.51 1.74
C ALA A 173 -5.31 2.01 1.92
N CYS A 174 -5.66 1.18 0.92
CA CYS A 174 -5.33 -0.24 0.88
C CYS A 174 -4.34 -0.53 -0.25
N ILE A 175 -3.40 -1.44 -0.04
CA ILE A 175 -2.51 -1.97 -1.09
C ILE A 175 -2.45 -3.49 -1.03
N LEU A 176 -2.58 -4.14 -2.19
CA LEU A 176 -2.48 -5.58 -2.33
C LEU A 176 -1.86 -5.97 -3.68
N VAL A 177 -0.74 -6.67 -3.66
CA VAL A 177 -0.36 -7.56 -4.77
C VAL A 177 -0.97 -8.93 -4.47
N PHE A 178 -1.68 -9.53 -5.42
CA PHE A 178 -2.37 -10.80 -5.20
C PHE A 178 -1.34 -11.91 -4.92
N PRO A 179 -1.64 -12.89 -4.03
CA PRO A 179 -0.63 -13.81 -3.49
C PRO A 179 0.30 -14.50 -4.52
N PRO A 180 -0.19 -14.96 -5.70
CA PRO A 180 0.67 -15.60 -6.71
C PRO A 180 1.79 -14.71 -7.28
N TRP A 181 1.64 -13.39 -7.23
CA TRP A 181 2.59 -12.42 -7.81
C TRP A 181 3.38 -11.63 -6.75
N GLN A 182 3.26 -11.99 -5.47
CA GLN A 182 4.03 -11.33 -4.41
C GLN A 182 5.53 -11.61 -4.51
N ARG A 183 6.33 -10.75 -3.84
CA ARG A 183 7.81 -10.81 -3.79
C ARG A 183 8.55 -10.57 -5.13
N GLN A 184 7.85 -10.18 -6.19
CA GLN A 184 8.42 -9.85 -7.51
C GLN A 184 8.67 -8.34 -7.72
N GLY A 185 8.91 -7.57 -6.65
CA GLY A 185 9.08 -6.11 -6.72
C GLY A 185 7.82 -5.29 -6.98
N LEU A 186 6.71 -5.90 -7.40
CA LEU A 186 5.45 -5.23 -7.78
C LEU A 186 4.85 -4.30 -6.72
N GLY A 187 5.02 -4.62 -5.43
CA GLY A 187 4.60 -3.73 -4.34
C GLY A 187 5.37 -2.41 -4.32
N GLN A 188 6.66 -2.44 -4.68
CA GLN A 188 7.49 -1.23 -4.83
C GLN A 188 7.08 -0.40 -6.04
N MET A 189 6.60 -1.05 -7.11
CA MET A 189 6.00 -0.34 -8.26
C MET A 189 4.74 0.40 -7.83
N LEU A 190 3.80 -0.26 -7.14
CA LEU A 190 2.58 0.38 -6.64
C LEU A 190 2.85 1.54 -5.68
N MET A 191 3.79 1.39 -4.74
CA MET A 191 4.26 2.50 -3.88
C MET A 191 4.93 3.62 -4.69
N GLY A 192 5.69 3.27 -5.72
CA GLY A 192 6.26 4.24 -6.67
C GLY A 192 5.20 5.08 -7.37
N VAL A 193 4.10 4.45 -7.79
CA VAL A 193 2.96 5.14 -8.40
C VAL A 193 2.29 6.08 -7.40
N SER A 194 1.98 5.63 -6.17
CA SER A 194 1.28 6.49 -5.20
C SER A 194 2.07 7.75 -4.84
N TYR A 195 3.41 7.66 -4.76
CA TYR A 195 4.26 8.83 -4.52
C TYR A 195 4.45 9.75 -5.73
N GLU A 196 4.44 9.22 -6.97
CA GLU A 196 4.44 10.08 -8.16
C GLU A 196 3.06 10.73 -8.41
N LEU A 197 1.95 10.16 -7.90
CA LEU A 197 0.66 10.85 -7.81
C LEU A 197 0.70 11.99 -6.77
N SER A 198 1.21 11.73 -5.55
CA SER A 198 1.48 12.77 -4.55
C SER A 198 2.29 13.94 -5.13
N ARG A 199 3.30 13.65 -5.96
CA ARG A 199 4.10 14.67 -6.66
C ARG A 199 3.27 15.47 -7.68
N LYS A 200 2.37 14.83 -8.44
CA LYS A 200 1.49 15.52 -9.40
C LYS A 200 0.46 16.43 -8.72
N GLU A 201 0.01 16.04 -7.53
CA GLU A 201 -0.95 16.79 -6.69
C GLU A 201 -0.28 17.84 -5.79
N ASP A 202 1.05 17.93 -5.83
CA ASP A 202 1.90 18.68 -4.90
C ASP A 202 1.58 18.43 -3.41
N ARG A 203 1.19 17.20 -3.06
CA ARG A 203 0.72 16.82 -1.72
C ARG A 203 1.59 15.74 -1.09
N ILE A 204 2.37 16.14 -0.09
CA ILE A 204 3.15 15.24 0.77
C ILE A 204 2.17 14.31 1.52
N GLY A 205 2.49 13.02 1.59
CA GLY A 205 1.60 12.04 2.20
C GLY A 205 2.24 10.68 2.44
N GLY A 206 1.42 9.76 2.95
CA GLY A 206 1.83 8.39 3.25
C GLY A 206 0.66 7.41 3.16
N PRO A 207 0.90 6.13 3.48
CA PRO A 207 -0.18 5.16 3.61
C PRO A 207 -1.01 5.39 4.87
N GLU A 208 -2.30 5.06 4.77
CA GLU A 208 -3.22 4.91 5.89
C GLU A 208 -2.63 3.94 6.93
N LYS A 209 -2.75 4.31 8.21
CA LYS A 209 -2.24 3.56 9.36
C LYS A 209 -3.42 2.91 10.09
N PRO A 210 -3.33 1.64 10.54
CA PRO A 210 -2.13 0.82 10.65
C PRO A 210 -1.80 -0.03 9.41
N LEU A 211 -0.52 -0.07 9.05
CA LEU A 211 0.02 -0.97 8.03
C LEU A 211 0.04 -2.43 8.51
N SER A 212 -0.25 -3.36 7.59
CA SER A 212 0.04 -4.79 7.79
C SER A 212 1.54 -5.05 7.95
N GLU A 213 1.95 -6.20 8.51
CA GLU A 213 3.38 -6.52 8.66
C GLU A 213 4.14 -6.56 7.33
N LEU A 214 3.50 -7.11 6.28
CA LEU A 214 4.05 -7.10 4.93
C LEU A 214 4.09 -5.68 4.35
N GLY A 215 3.04 -4.88 4.58
CA GLY A 215 2.98 -3.47 4.17
C GLY A 215 4.09 -2.65 4.80
N ARG A 216 4.29 -2.75 6.12
CA ARG A 216 5.34 -2.05 6.87
C ARG A 216 6.74 -2.37 6.33
N ARG A 217 7.07 -3.65 6.15
CA ARG A 217 8.36 -4.05 5.56
C ARG A 217 8.54 -3.52 4.14
N GLY A 218 7.47 -3.54 3.33
CA GLY A 218 7.48 -2.99 1.98
C GLY A 218 7.73 -1.48 1.95
N TYR A 219 7.06 -0.72 2.82
CA TYR A 219 7.22 0.74 2.95
C TYR A 219 8.59 1.12 3.47
N VAL A 220 9.12 0.46 4.51
CA VAL A 220 10.49 0.68 5.00
C VAL A 220 11.51 0.46 3.88
N ALA A 221 11.41 -0.63 3.12
CA ALA A 221 12.29 -0.87 1.98
C ALA A 221 12.16 0.22 0.88
N TYR A 222 10.92 0.63 0.56
CA TYR A 222 10.64 1.67 -0.44
C TYR A 222 11.20 3.03 -0.04
N TRP A 223 10.93 3.46 1.20
CA TRP A 223 11.41 4.73 1.75
C TRP A 223 12.93 4.73 1.85
N SER A 224 13.53 3.66 2.38
CA SER A 224 14.99 3.57 2.52
C SER A 224 15.70 3.72 1.17
N ALA A 225 15.21 2.99 0.16
CA ALA A 225 15.74 3.09 -1.21
C ALA A 225 15.50 4.46 -1.84
N THR A 226 14.33 5.08 -1.62
CA THR A 226 13.97 6.38 -2.21
C THR A 226 14.76 7.54 -1.57
N ILE A 227 14.86 7.54 -0.25
CA ILE A 227 15.64 8.50 0.53
C ILE A 227 17.13 8.37 0.20
N ALA A 228 17.67 7.14 0.15
CA ALA A 228 19.06 6.90 -0.25
C ALA A 228 19.33 7.38 -1.70
N ARG A 229 18.47 7.04 -2.67
CA ARG A 229 18.58 7.54 -4.05
C ARG A 229 18.63 9.06 -4.12
N HIS A 230 17.78 9.76 -3.38
CA HIS A 230 17.78 11.23 -3.33
C HIS A 230 19.05 11.81 -2.71
N ILE A 231 19.47 11.31 -1.53
CA ILE A 231 20.67 11.78 -0.81
C ILE A 231 21.94 11.59 -1.65
N LEU A 232 22.07 10.45 -2.34
CA LEU A 232 23.25 10.11 -3.13
C LEU A 232 23.27 10.79 -4.51
N GLY A 233 22.10 11.13 -5.07
CA GLY A 233 21.99 11.95 -6.27
C GLY A 233 22.33 13.43 -6.05
N CYS A 234 22.27 13.92 -4.81
CA CYS A 234 22.63 15.31 -4.50
C CYS A 234 24.15 15.54 -4.48
N PRO A 235 24.66 16.67 -5.03
CA PRO A 235 26.08 17.00 -5.03
C PRO A 235 26.73 16.84 -3.65
N ALA A 236 27.96 16.33 -3.61
CA ALA A 236 28.63 15.98 -2.35
C ALA A 236 28.62 17.13 -1.32
N LYS A 237 28.93 18.36 -1.79
CA LYS A 237 28.98 19.60 -0.97
C LYS A 237 27.60 20.17 -0.58
N LYS A 238 26.47 19.68 -1.12
CA LYS A 238 25.13 20.14 -0.71
C LYS A 238 24.75 19.50 0.64
N THR A 239 24.61 20.33 1.67
CA THR A 239 23.89 19.99 2.91
C THR A 239 22.41 19.78 2.60
N LEU A 240 21.82 18.73 3.15
CA LEU A 240 20.39 18.43 3.03
C LEU A 240 19.76 18.47 4.41
N THR A 241 18.67 19.21 4.54
CA THR A 241 17.78 19.12 5.71
C THR A 241 16.79 17.96 5.53
N LEU A 242 16.13 17.55 6.60
CA LEU A 242 15.03 16.58 6.51
C LEU A 242 13.87 17.11 5.63
N ARG A 243 13.69 18.43 5.59
CA ARG A 243 12.68 19.10 4.77
C ARG A 243 13.02 19.06 3.28
N ASP A 244 14.28 19.28 2.90
CA ASP A 244 14.74 19.08 1.50
C ASP A 244 14.39 17.66 1.00
N ILE A 245 14.56 16.64 1.86
CA ILE A 245 14.24 15.24 1.52
C ILE A 245 12.71 15.07 1.40
N SER A 246 11.95 15.60 2.35
CA SER A 246 10.47 15.60 2.35
C SER A 246 9.92 16.20 1.06
N ASP A 247 10.31 17.44 0.74
CA ASP A 247 9.80 18.20 -0.40
C ASP A 247 10.21 17.53 -1.74
N ALA A 248 11.41 16.92 -1.82
CA ALA A 248 11.84 16.22 -3.03
C ALA A 248 11.18 14.85 -3.24
N THR A 249 10.87 14.13 -2.16
CA THR A 249 10.37 12.74 -2.20
C THR A 249 8.86 12.60 -1.99
N TYR A 250 8.20 13.65 -1.48
CA TYR A 250 6.80 13.66 -1.04
C TYR A 250 6.48 12.69 0.12
N ILE A 251 7.50 12.17 0.80
CA ILE A 251 7.38 11.32 1.99
C ILE A 251 7.27 12.21 3.24
N MET A 252 6.39 11.86 4.17
CA MET A 252 6.21 12.57 5.45
C MET A 252 7.51 12.62 6.27
N LEU A 253 7.76 13.75 6.95
CA LEU A 253 8.95 13.94 7.80
C LEU A 253 9.09 12.86 8.88
N GLU A 254 7.99 12.41 9.48
CA GLU A 254 7.98 11.34 10.48
C GLU A 254 8.48 10.00 9.92
N ASP A 255 8.03 9.63 8.71
CA ASP A 255 8.43 8.39 8.04
C ASP A 255 9.90 8.49 7.57
N ILE A 256 10.36 9.67 7.13
CA ILE A 256 11.79 9.94 6.83
C ILE A 256 12.66 9.75 8.08
N VAL A 257 12.26 10.34 9.22
CA VAL A 257 13.01 10.24 10.48
C VAL A 257 13.04 8.81 11.00
N ALA A 258 11.92 8.09 10.93
CA ALA A 258 11.86 6.67 11.29
C ALA A 258 12.80 5.83 10.40
N THR A 259 12.72 6.03 9.09
CA THR A 259 13.52 5.29 8.10
C THR A 259 15.02 5.56 8.28
N LEU A 260 15.45 6.82 8.44
CA LEU A 260 16.87 7.15 8.63
C LEU A 260 17.45 6.60 9.95
N LYS A 261 16.62 6.45 10.99
CA LYS A 261 16.98 5.77 12.24
C LYS A 261 17.15 4.26 12.03
N GLU A 262 16.23 3.62 11.31
CA GLU A 262 16.28 2.18 11.00
C GLU A 262 17.44 1.81 10.04
N MET A 263 17.81 2.71 9.13
CA MET A 263 19.01 2.59 8.29
C MET A 263 20.33 2.79 9.08
N HIS A 264 20.28 3.30 10.32
CA HIS A 264 21.45 3.66 11.13
C HIS A 264 22.44 4.65 10.47
N VAL A 265 21.93 5.63 9.71
CA VAL A 265 22.74 6.62 8.93
C VAL A 265 22.76 8.04 9.53
N LEU A 266 22.26 8.20 10.76
CA LEU A 266 22.18 9.49 11.46
C LEU A 266 23.32 9.65 12.47
N GLU A 267 24.08 10.74 12.33
CA GLU A 267 25.12 11.12 13.27
C GLU A 267 24.61 12.19 14.25
N HIS A 268 24.90 11.98 15.54
CA HIS A 268 24.61 12.94 16.60
C HIS A 268 25.81 13.88 16.75
N ARG A 269 25.59 15.19 16.55
CA ARG A 269 26.65 16.19 16.70
C ARG A 269 27.02 16.37 18.17
N LYS A 270 28.31 16.34 18.51
CA LYS A 270 28.77 16.61 19.88
C LYS A 270 28.69 18.11 20.19
N LYS A 271 27.93 18.44 21.25
CA LYS A 271 27.68 19.77 21.85
C LYS A 271 26.87 20.78 21.01
N GLY A 272 25.79 21.28 21.62
CA GLY A 272 25.25 22.63 21.39
C GLY A 272 24.15 22.81 20.33
N THR A 273 23.98 21.90 19.38
CA THR A 273 22.89 21.95 18.38
C THR A 273 22.22 20.58 18.29
N ALA A 274 20.89 20.55 18.33
CA ALA A 274 20.09 19.32 18.43
C ALA A 274 19.82 18.65 17.07
N ASP A 275 20.58 19.02 16.04
CA ASP A 275 20.34 18.59 14.66
C ASP A 275 21.13 17.32 14.33
N ALA A 276 20.41 16.25 14.01
CA ALA A 276 21.00 15.02 13.48
C ALA A 276 21.43 15.23 12.02
N VAL A 277 22.65 14.82 11.68
CA VAL A 277 23.21 14.99 10.33
C VAL A 277 23.24 13.64 9.62
N VAL A 278 22.80 13.61 8.35
CA VAL A 278 22.82 12.40 7.52
C VAL A 278 24.21 12.21 6.91
N ASN A 279 24.90 11.11 7.27
CA ASN A 279 26.22 10.81 6.71
C ASN A 279 26.10 10.13 5.34
N LYS A 280 26.41 10.86 4.26
CA LYS A 280 26.37 10.33 2.88
C LYS A 280 27.25 9.08 2.66
N ALA A 281 28.36 8.92 3.39
CA ALA A 281 29.20 7.73 3.28
C ALA A 281 28.57 6.50 3.95
N GLN A 282 27.86 6.69 5.08
CA GLN A 282 27.05 5.63 5.69
C GLN A 282 25.88 5.24 4.78
N VAL A 283 25.20 6.20 4.14
CA VAL A 283 24.14 5.92 3.15
C VAL A 283 24.68 5.12 1.95
N ARG A 284 25.88 5.45 1.43
CA ARG A 284 26.52 4.65 0.36
C ARG A 284 26.80 3.22 0.79
N ARG A 285 27.34 3.03 2.01
CA ARG A 285 27.61 1.71 2.57
C ARG A 285 26.32 0.89 2.70
N TRP A 286 25.29 1.48 3.29
CA TRP A 286 23.98 0.85 3.48
C TRP A 286 23.36 0.42 2.14
N VAL A 287 23.46 1.24 1.08
CA VAL A 287 22.97 0.90 -0.27
C VAL A 287 23.68 -0.34 -0.85
N LEU A 288 25.00 -0.45 -0.65
CA LEU A 288 25.79 -1.60 -1.11
C LEU A 288 25.44 -2.87 -0.31
N GLU A 289 25.39 -2.77 1.01
CA GLU A 289 25.07 -3.89 1.91
C GLU A 289 23.65 -4.46 1.67
N ASN A 290 22.70 -3.60 1.30
CA ASN A 290 21.30 -3.97 1.05
C ASN A 290 20.99 -4.21 -0.44
N ASN A 291 21.98 -4.21 -1.33
CA ASN A 291 21.84 -4.42 -2.78
C ASN A 291 20.76 -3.52 -3.43
N VAL A 292 20.69 -2.25 -3.00
CA VAL A 292 19.61 -1.35 -3.40
C VAL A 292 19.84 -0.82 -4.81
N SER A 293 18.86 -1.04 -5.70
CA SER A 293 18.87 -0.46 -7.04
C SER A 293 18.81 1.06 -6.98
N MET A 294 19.71 1.70 -7.74
CA MET A 294 19.72 3.15 -7.92
C MET A 294 18.70 3.62 -8.96
N ALA A 295 18.07 2.72 -9.71
CA ALA A 295 16.91 3.03 -10.55
C ALA A 295 15.63 3.13 -9.69
N PRO A 296 14.73 4.09 -9.95
CA PRO A 296 13.42 4.14 -9.30
C PRO A 296 12.54 2.96 -9.77
N PRO A 297 11.58 2.50 -8.95
CA PRO A 297 10.68 1.39 -9.32
C PRO A 297 9.65 1.76 -10.40
N VAL A 298 9.50 3.05 -10.71
CA VAL A 298 8.66 3.58 -11.79
C VAL A 298 9.41 4.67 -12.56
N GLU A 299 9.17 4.78 -13.86
CA GLU A 299 9.76 5.83 -14.71
C GLU A 299 8.77 6.96 -14.99
N ARG A 300 9.14 8.21 -14.72
CA ARG A 300 8.24 9.37 -14.95
C ARG A 300 7.74 9.49 -16.38
N ARG A 301 8.61 9.21 -17.37
CA ARG A 301 8.27 9.23 -18.81
C ARG A 301 7.28 8.13 -19.24
N ALA A 302 7.01 7.13 -18.39
CA ALA A 302 6.06 6.06 -18.66
C ALA A 302 4.66 6.36 -18.11
N PHE A 303 4.47 7.48 -17.42
CA PHE A 303 3.14 8.05 -17.16
C PHE A 303 2.63 8.77 -18.40
N GLN A 304 1.34 8.61 -18.69
CA GLN A 304 0.69 9.35 -19.77
C GLN A 304 0.49 10.82 -19.35
N VAL A 305 0.64 11.73 -20.33
CA VAL A 305 0.80 13.17 -20.11
C VAL A 305 -0.54 13.84 -19.77
N ASP A 306 -1.62 13.40 -20.39
CA ASP A 306 -2.95 14.02 -20.31
C ASP A 306 -3.73 13.56 -19.07
N MET A 307 -3.13 13.77 -17.91
CA MET A 307 -3.76 13.64 -16.59
C MET A 307 -3.85 15.04 -15.97
N GLU A 308 -4.55 15.96 -16.63
CA GLU A 308 -4.90 17.23 -16.00
C GLU A 308 -5.77 16.95 -14.76
N PRO A 309 -5.52 17.62 -13.61
CA PRO A 309 -6.43 17.54 -12.50
C PRO A 309 -7.78 18.08 -12.95
N LYS A 310 -8.83 17.25 -12.82
CA LYS A 310 -10.21 17.75 -12.90
C LYS A 310 -10.37 18.79 -11.80
N ARG A 311 -10.20 20.06 -12.15
CA ARG A 311 -10.61 21.16 -11.28
C ARG A 311 -12.11 21.04 -11.16
N ASP A 312 -12.57 20.79 -9.94
CA ASP A 312 -13.98 20.90 -9.61
C ASP A 312 -14.45 22.29 -10.06
N ARG A 313 -15.41 22.32 -10.98
CA ARG A 313 -16.16 23.53 -11.24
C ARG A 313 -17.05 23.71 -10.01
N ALA A 314 -16.60 24.55 -9.08
CA ALA A 314 -17.53 25.19 -8.18
C ALA A 314 -18.47 26.03 -9.05
N ASP A 315 -19.77 25.73 -8.97
CA ASP A 315 -20.79 26.50 -9.68
C ASP A 315 -20.90 27.91 -9.07
N ASP A 316 -21.03 28.92 -9.95
CA ASP A 316 -21.48 30.30 -9.62
C ASP A 316 -23.03 30.35 -9.55
#